data_AF-A0A9N9BU92-F1
#
_entry.id   AF-A0A9N9BU92-F1
#
_cell.length_a   1.000
_cell.length_b   1.000
_cell.length_c   1.000
_cell.angle_alpha   90.00
_cell.angle_beta   90.00
_cell.angle_gamma   90.00
#
_symmetry.space_group_name_H-M   'P 1'
#
loop_
_entity.id
_entity.type
_entity.pdbx_description
1 polymer ?
#
loop_
_entity_poly.entity_id
_entity_poly.type
_entity_poly.pdbx_seq_one_letter_code
_entity_poly.pdbx_strand_id
1 'polypeptide(L)'
;MDDKTVLGGSTTTYNSTRAGAPVTLNSRGSSSQRSNNTDVIRIELKKIDIRPTGAQLTTYTDIKLAVWFQLNTHDICLCLNEMKDKVVIPLNQMTGFRVAEYKEIEVQLLNNFRRSYYHNNHEVKADPTNGLLEGATSLIFTAPSVAQNTLIALESAIIKYKTECQINAQVNSSPQMYVTWVLFVERGAVVVPYDIPLSSLLSLIGNKFDLQLNSERISYKNGVGEMIALRDEEDWKVAKWEAKYEKKAGVEVHLA
;
A
#
# COMPACT_ATOMS: atom_id res chain seq x y z
N MET A 1 8.79 54.51 -62.66
CA MET A 1 7.34 54.37 -62.51
C MET A 1 7.12 53.53 -61.26
N ASP A 2 7.53 54.07 -60.11
CA ASP A 2 6.73 54.89 -59.14
C ASP A 2 6.03 53.91 -58.19
N ASP A 3 5.91 54.05 -56.87
CA ASP A 3 6.12 55.10 -55.87
C ASP A 3 6.10 54.31 -54.52
N LYS A 4 7.06 54.44 -53.60
CA LYS A 4 7.07 55.33 -52.42
C LYS A 4 5.87 55.24 -51.44
N THR A 5 6.23 54.83 -50.22
CA THR A 5 5.91 55.44 -48.90
C THR A 5 4.46 55.59 -48.38
N VAL A 6 4.31 55.11 -47.13
CA VAL A 6 3.85 55.85 -45.93
C VAL A 6 2.37 55.82 -45.51
N LEU A 7 2.21 55.36 -44.26
CA LEU A 7 1.33 55.74 -43.15
C LEU A 7 -0.11 56.19 -43.45
N GLY A 8 -1.05 55.46 -42.83
CA GLY A 8 -2.39 55.95 -42.51
C GLY A 8 -2.83 55.38 -41.16
N GLY A 9 -2.56 56.11 -40.08
CA GLY A 9 -3.24 55.91 -38.80
C GLY A 9 -4.64 56.51 -38.85
N SER A 10 -5.60 55.90 -38.17
CA SER A 10 -6.85 56.55 -37.76
C SER A 10 -7.37 55.87 -36.50
N THR A 11 -7.46 56.68 -35.46
CA THR A 11 -7.82 56.32 -34.09
C THR A 11 -9.30 56.62 -33.86
N THR A 12 -9.92 55.77 -33.05
CA THR A 12 -11.05 56.03 -32.13
C THR A 12 -12.44 56.29 -32.72
N THR A 13 -13.42 55.45 -32.35
CA THR A 13 -14.44 55.84 -31.36
C THR A 13 -15.14 54.63 -30.74
N TYR A 14 -15.37 54.72 -29.43
CA TYR A 14 -16.11 53.78 -28.58
C TYR A 14 -17.63 53.88 -28.81
N ASN A 15 -18.37 52.77 -28.68
CA ASN A 15 -19.36 52.65 -27.60
C ASN A 15 -19.96 51.25 -27.42
N SER A 16 -20.17 50.95 -26.15
CA SER A 16 -20.65 49.72 -25.53
C SER A 16 -22.16 49.60 -25.56
N THR A 17 -22.68 48.40 -25.92
CA THR A 17 -23.94 47.88 -25.36
C THR A 17 -23.93 46.34 -25.27
N ARG A 18 -23.72 45.86 -24.05
CA ARG A 18 -24.35 44.72 -23.34
C ARG A 18 -24.91 43.52 -24.13
N ALA A 19 -24.23 42.39 -23.90
CA ALA A 19 -24.74 41.06 -23.50
C ALA A 19 -25.74 40.30 -24.39
N GLY A 20 -25.20 39.32 -25.13
CA GLY A 20 -25.94 38.15 -25.62
C GLY A 20 -25.05 37.26 -26.51
N ALA A 21 -24.78 36.03 -26.04
CA ALA A 21 -24.07 34.92 -26.68
C ALA A 21 -22.51 34.89 -26.58
N PRO A 22 -21.94 33.79 -26.03
CA PRO A 22 -20.51 33.67 -25.78
C PRO A 22 -19.75 33.25 -27.05
N VAL A 23 -18.75 34.05 -27.43
CA VAL A 23 -17.74 33.69 -28.40
C VAL A 23 -16.75 32.72 -27.75
N THR A 24 -16.57 31.60 -28.43
CA THR A 24 -15.63 30.51 -28.18
C THR A 24 -14.20 31.04 -28.01
N LEU A 25 -13.62 30.85 -26.83
CA LEU A 25 -12.18 30.99 -26.62
C LEU A 25 -11.64 29.69 -26.05
N ASN A 26 -10.94 28.97 -26.93
CA ASN A 26 -10.07 27.85 -26.62
C ASN A 26 -9.16 28.22 -25.44
N SER A 27 -9.35 27.55 -24.31
CA SER A 27 -8.30 27.38 -23.33
C SER A 27 -8.20 25.92 -22.97
N ARG A 28 -6.96 25.45 -23.01
CA ARG A 28 -6.50 24.09 -22.74
C ARG A 28 -7.06 23.58 -21.41
N GLY A 29 -8.12 22.78 -21.50
CA GLY A 29 -8.47 21.82 -20.47
C GLY A 29 -7.89 20.49 -20.91
N SER A 30 -6.61 20.24 -20.66
CA SER A 30 -6.12 18.88 -20.53
C SER A 30 -6.90 18.31 -19.34
N SER A 31 -8.00 17.62 -19.65
CA SER A 31 -8.63 16.71 -18.70
C SER A 31 -7.50 15.83 -18.21
N SER A 32 -7.15 16.01 -16.95
CA SER A 32 -6.26 15.12 -16.25
C SER A 32 -6.92 13.76 -16.37
N GLN A 33 -6.41 12.97 -17.31
CA GLN A 33 -6.55 11.53 -17.27
C GLN A 33 -6.08 11.17 -15.87
N ARG A 34 -7.05 10.85 -15.00
CA ARG A 34 -6.79 10.10 -13.78
C ARG A 34 -5.81 9.01 -14.19
N SER A 35 -4.60 9.10 -13.67
CA SER A 35 -3.60 8.07 -13.86
C SER A 35 -4.25 6.77 -13.40
N ASN A 36 -4.47 5.84 -14.33
CA ASN A 36 -4.79 4.47 -13.97
C ASN A 36 -3.60 3.97 -13.18
N ASN A 37 -3.70 4.01 -11.86
CA ASN A 37 -2.75 3.46 -10.92
C ASN A 37 -2.74 1.96 -11.20
N THR A 38 -1.77 1.47 -11.97
CA THR A 38 -1.71 0.04 -12.28
C THR A 38 -1.17 -0.65 -11.03
N ASP A 39 -2.09 -1.03 -10.12
CA ASP A 39 -1.85 -1.82 -8.90
C ASP A 39 -1.27 -3.23 -9.18
N VAL A 40 -1.07 -3.54 -10.46
CA VAL A 40 -0.50 -4.78 -10.96
C VAL A 40 0.83 -4.49 -11.66
N ILE A 41 1.92 -5.02 -11.10
CA ILE A 41 3.22 -5.03 -11.76
C ILE A 41 3.37 -6.39 -12.46
N ARG A 42 3.39 -6.37 -13.79
CA ARG A 42 3.59 -7.57 -14.63
C ARG A 42 5.05 -7.67 -15.05
N ILE A 43 5.64 -8.84 -14.81
CA ILE A 43 7.00 -9.18 -15.23
C ILE A 43 6.93 -10.38 -16.14
N GLU A 44 7.31 -10.20 -17.41
CA GLU A 44 7.42 -11.30 -18.37
C GLU A 44 8.76 -12.01 -18.21
N LEU A 45 8.73 -13.34 -18.18
CA LEU A 45 9.87 -14.17 -17.82
C LEU A 45 10.02 -15.31 -18.80
N LYS A 46 11.24 -15.82 -18.92
CA LYS A 46 11.51 -17.07 -19.66
C LYS A 46 11.53 -18.30 -18.74
N LYS A 47 11.91 -18.09 -17.47
CA LYS A 47 12.05 -19.14 -16.47
C LYS A 47 11.82 -18.60 -15.07
N ILE A 48 11.39 -19.48 -14.18
CA ILE A 48 11.46 -19.31 -12.73
C ILE A 48 12.21 -20.52 -12.17
N ASP A 49 13.30 -20.27 -11.46
CA ASP A 49 14.05 -21.29 -10.73
C ASP A 49 13.36 -21.54 -9.39
N ILE A 50 13.11 -22.81 -9.05
CA ILE A 50 12.39 -23.23 -7.84
C ILE A 50 13.38 -23.87 -6.87
N ARG A 51 13.41 -23.38 -5.64
CA ARG A 51 14.29 -23.88 -4.57
C ARG A 51 13.48 -24.45 -3.41
N PRO A 52 13.98 -25.49 -2.70
CA PRO A 52 15.26 -26.16 -2.90
C PRO A 52 15.22 -27.28 -3.95
N THR A 53 14.05 -27.58 -4.53
CA THR A 53 13.85 -28.73 -5.44
C THR A 53 14.78 -28.70 -6.66
N GLY A 54 15.25 -27.51 -7.08
CA GLY A 54 16.05 -27.34 -8.28
C GLY A 54 15.22 -27.44 -9.57
N ALA A 55 13.90 -27.58 -9.43
CA ALA A 55 12.99 -27.57 -10.55
C ALA A 55 12.97 -26.20 -11.24
N GLN A 56 12.58 -26.17 -12.51
CA GLN A 56 12.42 -24.94 -13.26
C GLN A 56 11.04 -24.91 -13.88
N LEU A 57 10.36 -23.79 -13.68
CA LEU A 57 9.14 -23.49 -14.40
C LEU A 57 9.54 -22.75 -15.69
N THR A 58 9.48 -23.46 -16.80
CA THR A 58 9.74 -22.92 -18.13
C THR A 58 8.54 -23.20 -19.03
N THR A 59 8.38 -22.38 -20.07
CA THR A 59 7.36 -22.60 -21.09
C THR A 59 8.01 -22.78 -22.44
N TYR A 60 7.52 -23.72 -23.25
CA TYR A 60 8.10 -24.10 -24.55
C TYR A 60 8.08 -23.00 -25.63
N THR A 61 7.53 -21.82 -25.35
CA THR A 61 7.39 -20.72 -26.30
C THR A 61 7.64 -19.37 -25.62
N ASP A 62 8.16 -18.41 -26.36
CA ASP A 62 8.75 -17.16 -25.85
C ASP A 62 7.81 -16.17 -25.10
N ILE A 63 6.49 -16.40 -25.02
CA ILE A 63 5.52 -15.43 -24.46
C ILE A 63 4.49 -16.08 -23.50
N LYS A 64 4.88 -17.11 -22.74
CA LYS A 64 3.91 -17.89 -21.94
C LYS A 64 4.07 -17.84 -20.43
N LEU A 65 5.14 -17.22 -19.91
CA LEU A 65 5.37 -17.11 -18.47
C LEU A 65 5.44 -15.65 -18.03
N ALA A 66 4.65 -15.30 -17.02
CA ALA A 66 4.78 -14.02 -16.33
C ALA A 66 4.50 -14.16 -14.84
N VAL A 67 5.04 -13.23 -14.07
CA VAL A 67 4.67 -13.02 -12.67
C VAL A 67 3.93 -11.71 -12.55
N TRP A 68 2.75 -11.74 -11.97
CA TRP A 68 1.96 -10.54 -11.68
C TRP A 68 1.96 -10.31 -10.17
N PHE A 69 2.39 -9.13 -9.74
CA PHE A 69 2.25 -8.67 -8.37
C PHE A 69 1.01 -7.80 -8.28
N GLN A 70 -0.07 -8.35 -7.71
CA GLN A 70 -1.34 -7.65 -7.52
C GLN A 70 -1.36 -7.09 -6.10
N LEU A 71 -0.92 -5.85 -5.94
CA LEU A 71 -0.74 -5.24 -4.63
C LEU A 71 -2.06 -4.91 -3.93
N ASN A 72 -3.15 -4.78 -4.70
CA ASN A 72 -4.50 -4.52 -4.20
C ASN A 72 -5.20 -5.77 -3.62
N THR A 73 -5.03 -6.93 -4.25
CA THR A 73 -5.55 -8.21 -3.72
C THR A 73 -4.55 -8.91 -2.81
N HIS A 74 -3.32 -8.38 -2.73
CA HIS A 74 -2.20 -8.95 -2.00
C HIS A 74 -1.83 -10.35 -2.49
N ASP A 75 -1.71 -10.51 -3.81
CA ASP A 75 -1.36 -11.79 -4.44
C ASP A 75 -0.15 -11.70 -5.38
N ILE A 76 0.58 -12.80 -5.47
CA ILE A 76 1.54 -13.09 -6.53
C ILE A 76 0.92 -14.13 -7.45
N CYS A 77 0.80 -13.83 -8.74
CA CYS A 77 0.27 -14.78 -9.71
C CYS A 77 1.37 -15.24 -10.67
N LEU A 78 1.61 -16.55 -10.74
CA LEU A 78 2.40 -17.17 -11.79
C LEU A 78 1.45 -17.48 -12.94
N CYS A 79 1.58 -16.75 -14.05
CA CYS A 79 0.74 -16.92 -15.22
C CYS A 79 1.46 -17.80 -16.25
N LEU A 80 0.78 -18.86 -16.68
CA LEU A 80 1.28 -19.94 -17.51
C LEU A 80 0.41 -20.10 -18.76
N ASN A 81 0.92 -20.85 -19.75
CA ASN A 81 0.14 -21.28 -20.91
C ASN A 81 -0.63 -20.14 -21.60
N GLU A 82 0.07 -19.07 -21.98
CA GLU A 82 -0.54 -17.88 -22.63
C GLU A 82 -1.49 -17.12 -21.69
N MET A 83 -1.16 -17.09 -20.38
CA MET A 83 -1.97 -16.47 -19.33
C MET A 83 -3.32 -17.15 -19.09
N LYS A 84 -3.56 -18.33 -19.68
CA LYS A 84 -4.77 -19.13 -19.45
C LYS A 84 -4.75 -19.74 -18.07
N ASP A 85 -3.59 -20.20 -17.63
CA ASP A 85 -3.42 -20.83 -16.33
C ASP A 85 -2.77 -19.84 -15.35
N LYS A 86 -3.25 -19.84 -14.10
CA LYS A 86 -2.69 -19.02 -13.03
C LYS A 86 -2.50 -19.85 -11.77
N VAL A 87 -1.32 -19.75 -11.18
CA VAL A 87 -1.08 -20.13 -9.78
C VAL A 87 -1.10 -18.84 -8.96
N VAL A 88 -2.03 -18.73 -8.03
CA VAL A 88 -2.18 -17.56 -7.15
C VAL A 88 -1.61 -17.90 -5.79
N ILE A 89 -0.63 -17.13 -5.34
CA ILE A 89 0.05 -17.26 -4.05
C ILE A 89 -0.21 -15.98 -3.25
N PRO A 90 -0.98 -16.04 -2.15
CA PRO A 90 -1.22 -14.87 -1.32
C PRO A 90 0.09 -14.35 -0.69
N LEU A 91 0.24 -13.03 -0.60
CA LEU A 91 1.44 -12.38 -0.03
C LEU A 91 1.68 -12.78 1.44
N ASN A 92 0.64 -13.16 2.19
CA ASN A 92 0.81 -13.67 3.55
C ASN A 92 1.51 -15.03 3.63
N GLN A 93 1.72 -15.71 2.50
CA GLN A 93 2.51 -16.95 2.42
C GLN A 93 4.01 -16.68 2.20
N MET A 94 4.41 -15.43 2.03
CA MET A 94 5.77 -15.03 1.72
C MET A 94 6.55 -14.70 3.00
N THR A 95 7.70 -15.33 3.20
CA THR A 95 8.62 -15.10 4.34
C THR A 95 9.65 -14.03 4.06
N GLY A 96 9.96 -13.76 2.79
CA GLY A 96 10.93 -12.75 2.38
C GLY A 96 10.74 -12.34 0.92
N PHE A 97 11.16 -11.13 0.59
CA PHE A 97 11.18 -10.61 -0.77
C PHE A 97 12.44 -9.77 -0.94
N ARG A 98 13.18 -9.99 -2.02
CA ARG A 98 14.41 -9.26 -2.29
C ARG A 98 14.56 -8.99 -3.78
N VAL A 99 14.96 -7.76 -4.12
CA VAL A 99 15.52 -7.43 -5.43
C VAL A 99 17.04 -7.38 -5.30
N ALA A 100 17.73 -8.32 -5.92
CA ALA A 100 19.19 -8.39 -5.94
C ALA A 100 19.78 -7.62 -7.14
N GLU A 101 21.10 -7.71 -7.28
CA GLU A 101 21.81 -7.15 -8.44
C GLU A 101 21.27 -7.74 -9.75
N TYR A 102 21.46 -7.01 -10.85
CA TYR A 102 21.00 -7.44 -12.18
C TYR A 102 19.49 -7.71 -12.31
N LYS A 103 18.67 -7.12 -11.44
CA LYS A 103 17.20 -7.27 -11.43
C LYS A 103 16.75 -8.72 -11.20
N GLU A 104 17.56 -9.51 -10.49
CA GLU A 104 17.13 -10.78 -9.96
C GLU A 104 16.20 -10.55 -8.77
N ILE A 105 15.11 -11.30 -8.72
CA ILE A 105 14.07 -11.22 -7.71
C ILE A 105 14.00 -12.58 -7.03
N GLU A 106 14.06 -12.56 -5.70
CA GLU A 106 13.86 -13.74 -4.87
C GLU A 106 12.58 -13.56 -4.04
N VAL A 107 11.65 -14.50 -4.20
CA VAL A 107 10.43 -14.60 -3.39
C VAL A 107 10.58 -15.81 -2.48
N GLN A 108 10.77 -15.58 -1.18
CA GLN A 108 10.87 -16.64 -0.17
C GLN A 108 9.48 -16.95 0.39
N LEU A 109 9.14 -18.23 0.49
CA LEU A 109 7.82 -18.73 0.81
C LEU A 109 7.84 -19.61 2.07
N LEU A 110 6.70 -19.70 2.75
CA LEU A 110 6.48 -20.67 3.82
C LEU A 110 6.56 -22.10 3.27
N ASN A 111 7.01 -23.03 4.11
CA ASN A 111 6.89 -24.45 3.81
C ASN A 111 5.42 -24.81 3.56
N ASN A 112 5.16 -25.57 2.49
CA ASN A 112 3.81 -25.96 2.07
C ASN A 112 2.86 -24.77 1.93
N PHE A 113 3.37 -23.63 1.43
CA PHE A 113 2.55 -22.44 1.20
C PHE A 113 1.26 -22.77 0.44
N ARG A 114 0.20 -22.08 0.86
CA ARG A 114 -1.12 -22.15 0.22
C ARG A 114 -1.08 -21.48 -1.15
N ARG A 115 -1.80 -22.08 -2.09
CA ARG A 115 -1.95 -21.57 -3.46
C ARG A 115 -3.29 -22.01 -4.02
N SER A 116 -3.85 -21.21 -4.92
CA SER A 116 -5.06 -21.53 -5.68
C SER A 116 -4.74 -21.56 -7.16
N TYR A 117 -5.49 -22.36 -7.92
CA TYR A 117 -5.25 -22.56 -9.34
C TYR A 117 -6.44 -22.07 -10.15
N TYR A 118 -6.17 -21.44 -11.29
CA TYR A 118 -7.21 -20.96 -12.20
C TYR A 118 -6.88 -21.34 -13.63
N HIS A 119 -7.92 -21.70 -14.39
CA HIS A 119 -7.89 -21.87 -15.84
C HIS A 119 -8.93 -20.94 -16.48
N ASN A 120 -8.52 -20.06 -17.39
CA ASN A 120 -9.36 -19.01 -17.97
C ASN A 120 -10.14 -18.19 -16.91
N ASN A 121 -9.48 -17.88 -15.80
CA ASN A 121 -10.06 -17.19 -14.62
C ASN A 121 -11.13 -17.96 -13.85
N HIS A 122 -11.35 -19.24 -14.14
CA HIS A 122 -12.17 -20.13 -13.32
C HIS A 122 -11.28 -20.93 -12.38
N GLU A 123 -11.64 -20.97 -11.09
CA GLU A 123 -10.88 -21.75 -10.11
C GLU A 123 -10.97 -23.24 -10.43
N VAL A 124 -9.82 -23.92 -10.40
CA VAL A 124 -9.69 -25.34 -10.69
C VAL A 124 -8.90 -26.03 -9.58
N LYS A 125 -9.13 -27.33 -9.42
CA LYS A 125 -8.37 -28.15 -8.46
C LYS A 125 -7.06 -28.70 -9.04
N ALA A 126 -6.96 -28.77 -10.36
CA ALA A 126 -5.78 -29.30 -11.03
C ALA A 126 -4.63 -28.28 -10.97
N ASP A 127 -3.44 -28.74 -10.56
CA ASP A 127 -2.24 -27.91 -10.52
C ASP A 127 -1.65 -27.77 -11.94
N PRO A 128 -1.64 -26.56 -12.53
CA PRO A 128 -1.10 -26.33 -13.88
C PRO A 128 0.43 -26.47 -13.94
N THR A 129 1.11 -26.55 -12.79
CA THR A 129 2.55 -26.82 -12.68
C THR A 129 2.85 -28.30 -12.53
N ASN A 130 1.85 -29.19 -12.49
CA ASN A 130 2.02 -30.62 -12.26
C ASN A 130 2.85 -30.94 -11.00
N GLY A 131 2.64 -30.18 -9.91
CA GLY A 131 3.32 -30.39 -8.64
C GLY A 131 4.74 -29.85 -8.55
N LEU A 132 5.25 -29.10 -9.55
CA LEU A 132 6.62 -28.54 -9.51
C LEU A 132 6.86 -27.61 -8.32
N LEU A 133 5.79 -27.01 -7.78
CA LEU A 133 5.84 -26.13 -6.62
C LEU A 133 5.74 -26.90 -5.29
N GLU A 134 5.59 -28.22 -5.29
CA GLU A 134 5.60 -29.02 -4.07
C GLU A 134 6.99 -28.97 -3.42
N GLY A 135 7.03 -28.71 -2.11
CA GLY A 135 8.29 -28.54 -1.36
C GLY A 135 9.06 -27.26 -1.69
N ALA A 136 8.54 -26.38 -2.55
CA ALA A 136 9.20 -25.11 -2.86
C ALA A 136 9.14 -24.14 -1.67
N THR A 137 10.27 -23.47 -1.40
CA THR A 137 10.44 -22.44 -0.37
C THR A 137 10.98 -21.14 -0.94
N SER A 138 11.40 -21.12 -2.21
CA SER A 138 11.81 -19.89 -2.88
C SER A 138 11.61 -19.98 -4.39
N LEU A 139 11.20 -18.86 -4.97
CA LEU A 139 11.08 -18.64 -6.41
C LEU A 139 12.07 -17.55 -6.82
N ILE A 140 12.92 -17.84 -7.81
CA ILE A 140 13.98 -16.94 -8.27
C ILE A 140 13.80 -16.68 -9.76
N PHE A 141 13.83 -15.42 -10.16
CA PHE A 141 13.71 -15.02 -11.57
C PHE A 141 14.29 -13.63 -11.83
N THR A 142 14.59 -13.32 -13.09
CA THR A 142 15.17 -12.02 -13.48
C THR A 142 14.17 -11.18 -14.26
N ALA A 143 14.10 -9.88 -13.96
CA ALA A 143 13.18 -8.93 -14.60
C ALA A 143 13.92 -7.91 -15.49
N PRO A 144 14.60 -8.33 -16.57
CA PRO A 144 15.50 -7.46 -17.33
C PRO A 144 14.78 -6.25 -17.97
N SER A 145 13.53 -6.44 -18.40
CA SER A 145 12.70 -5.45 -19.10
C SER A 145 12.05 -4.42 -18.17
N VAL A 146 12.06 -4.63 -16.86
CA VAL A 146 11.41 -3.72 -15.88
C VAL A 146 12.41 -2.67 -15.41
N ALA A 147 11.99 -1.41 -15.29
CA ALA A 147 12.87 -0.35 -14.78
C ALA A 147 13.28 -0.61 -13.32
N GLN A 148 14.53 -0.32 -12.96
CA GLN A 148 15.04 -0.56 -11.60
C GLN A 148 14.19 0.14 -10.53
N ASN A 149 13.79 1.39 -10.78
CA ASN A 149 12.96 2.16 -9.85
C ASN A 149 11.60 1.50 -9.60
N THR A 150 11.03 0.83 -10.60
CA THR A 150 9.77 0.08 -10.44
C THR A 150 9.95 -1.14 -9.54
N LEU A 151 11.09 -1.84 -9.65
CA LEU A 151 11.40 -2.99 -8.80
C LEU A 151 11.66 -2.58 -7.35
N ILE A 152 12.35 -1.45 -7.14
CA ILE A 152 12.56 -0.88 -5.80
C ILE A 152 11.23 -0.45 -5.17
N ALA A 153 10.34 0.17 -5.95
CA ALA A 153 9.01 0.55 -5.49
C ALA A 153 8.16 -0.68 -5.12
N LEU A 154 8.23 -1.74 -5.93
CA LEU A 154 7.58 -3.02 -5.65
C LEU A 154 8.08 -3.64 -4.33
N GLU A 155 9.41 -3.73 -4.16
CA GLU A 155 10.03 -4.24 -2.93
C GLU A 155 9.57 -3.44 -1.71
N SER A 156 9.59 -2.10 -1.81
CA SER A 156 9.13 -1.21 -0.74
C SER A 156 7.65 -1.44 -0.39
N ALA A 157 6.78 -1.61 -1.39
CA ALA A 157 5.35 -1.85 -1.18
C ALA A 157 5.10 -3.20 -0.50
N ILE A 158 5.82 -4.24 -0.92
CA ILE A 158 5.76 -5.58 -0.31
C ILE A 158 6.24 -5.54 1.15
N ILE A 159 7.37 -4.90 1.42
CA ILE A 159 7.91 -4.77 2.78
C ILE A 159 6.92 -4.03 3.67
N LYS A 160 6.35 -2.92 3.18
CA LYS A 160 5.34 -2.16 3.90
C LYS A 160 4.13 -3.02 4.27
N TYR A 161 3.55 -3.75 3.32
CA TYR A 161 2.43 -4.65 3.57
C TYR A 161 2.75 -5.69 4.65
N LYS A 162 3.95 -6.28 4.61
CA LYS A 162 4.37 -7.27 5.60
C LYS A 162 4.51 -6.67 7.00
N THR A 163 5.11 -5.48 7.11
CA THR A 163 5.23 -4.76 8.38
C THR A 163 3.84 -4.44 8.95
N GLU A 164 2.91 -3.97 8.11
CA GLU A 164 1.52 -3.72 8.52
C GLU A 164 0.83 -5.00 9.01
N CYS A 165 1.02 -6.12 8.31
CA CYS A 165 0.49 -7.41 8.74
C CYS A 165 1.08 -7.89 10.09
N GLN A 166 2.38 -7.68 10.32
CA GLN A 166 3.02 -8.03 11.58
C GLN A 166 2.52 -7.17 12.74
N ILE A 167 2.40 -5.86 12.53
CA ILE A 167 1.82 -4.94 13.52
C ILE A 167 0.39 -5.38 13.84
N ASN A 168 -0.44 -5.65 12.83
CA ASN A 168 -1.81 -6.12 13.02
C ASN A 168 -1.89 -7.49 13.72
N ALA A 169 -0.94 -8.40 13.47
CA ALA A 169 -0.89 -9.70 14.13
C ALA A 169 -0.46 -9.60 15.60
N GLN A 170 0.50 -8.73 15.94
CA GLN A 170 0.82 -8.39 17.33
C GLN A 170 -0.39 -7.74 18.02
N VAL A 171 -1.07 -6.83 17.31
CA VAL A 171 -2.30 -6.18 17.74
C VAL A 171 -3.43 -7.16 18.11
N ASN A 172 -3.53 -8.26 17.37
CA ASN A 172 -4.62 -9.22 17.55
C ASN A 172 -4.28 -10.38 18.50
N SER A 173 -3.03 -10.55 18.93
CA SER A 173 -2.60 -11.69 19.76
C SER A 173 -2.26 -11.33 21.21
N SER A 174 -2.03 -10.06 21.51
CA SER A 174 -1.82 -9.60 22.88
C SER A 174 -3.14 -9.26 23.59
N PRO A 175 -3.18 -9.30 24.94
CA PRO A 175 -4.32 -8.82 25.68
C PRO A 175 -4.69 -7.41 25.20
N GLN A 176 -5.95 -7.22 24.83
CA GLN A 176 -6.44 -5.96 24.29
C GLN A 176 -6.86 -5.02 25.42
N MET A 177 -6.78 -3.73 25.16
CA MET A 177 -7.34 -2.69 26.01
C MET A 177 -8.12 -1.67 25.19
N TYR A 178 -9.11 -1.04 25.82
CA TYR A 178 -9.78 0.11 25.22
C TYR A 178 -8.92 1.36 25.40
N VAL A 179 -8.81 2.16 24.35
CA VAL A 179 -8.33 3.54 24.44
C VAL A 179 -9.45 4.43 23.95
N THR A 180 -9.95 5.28 24.85
CA THR A 180 -10.91 6.34 24.53
C THR A 180 -10.12 7.59 24.23
N TRP A 181 -10.37 8.26 23.12
CA TRP A 181 -9.86 9.62 22.88
C TRP A 181 -10.96 10.64 23.02
N VAL A 182 -10.55 11.81 23.49
CA VAL A 182 -11.36 13.01 23.59
C VAL A 182 -10.64 14.13 22.84
N LEU A 183 -11.23 14.54 21.71
CA LEU A 183 -10.95 15.78 21.00
C LEU A 183 -11.96 16.84 21.47
N PHE A 184 -11.66 18.12 21.26
CA PHE A 184 -12.54 19.24 21.66
C PHE A 184 -14.00 19.08 21.21
N VAL A 185 -14.23 18.45 20.06
CA VAL A 185 -15.56 18.28 19.44
C VAL A 185 -15.99 16.83 19.24
N GLU A 186 -15.07 15.87 19.41
CA GLU A 186 -15.32 14.47 19.11
C GLU A 186 -14.77 13.54 20.18
N ARG A 187 -15.48 12.43 20.42
CA ARG A 187 -15.00 11.34 21.26
C ARG A 187 -15.08 10.05 20.48
N GLY A 188 -14.13 9.18 20.70
CA GLY A 188 -14.17 7.84 20.12
C GLY A 188 -13.37 6.86 20.94
N ALA A 189 -13.47 5.59 20.56
CA ALA A 189 -12.73 4.52 21.21
C ALA A 189 -12.16 3.56 20.16
N VAL A 190 -11.00 3.00 20.47
CA VAL A 190 -10.34 1.96 19.68
C VAL A 190 -9.84 0.90 20.62
N VAL A 191 -10.01 -0.34 20.20
CA VAL A 191 -9.43 -1.49 20.85
C VAL A 191 -8.03 -1.65 20.29
N VAL A 192 -7.03 -1.61 21.16
CA VAL A 192 -5.61 -1.71 20.81
C VAL A 192 -4.97 -2.81 21.63
N PRO A 193 -3.86 -3.38 21.17
CA PRO A 193 -3.13 -4.30 21.99
C PRO A 193 -2.50 -3.58 23.18
N TYR A 194 -2.37 -4.27 24.31
CA TYR A 194 -1.77 -3.70 25.53
C TYR A 194 -0.28 -3.37 25.34
N ASP A 195 0.41 -4.11 24.48
CA ASP A 195 1.82 -3.86 24.14
C ASP A 195 2.00 -2.82 23.02
N ILE A 196 0.93 -2.12 22.58
CA ILE A 196 1.07 -1.04 21.60
C ILE A 196 2.09 0.01 22.08
N PRO A 197 3.08 0.38 21.25
CA PRO A 197 3.92 1.55 21.49
C PRO A 197 3.12 2.85 21.37
N LEU A 198 3.52 3.90 22.09
CA LEU A 198 2.85 5.20 22.00
C LEU A 198 2.84 5.74 20.57
N SER A 199 3.96 5.65 19.85
CA SER A 199 4.08 6.12 18.46
C SER A 199 3.08 5.45 17.51
N SER A 200 2.86 4.14 17.69
CA SER A 200 1.89 3.36 16.91
C SER A 200 0.45 3.74 17.26
N LEU A 201 0.16 3.96 18.55
CA LEU A 201 -1.16 4.44 19.00
C LEU A 201 -1.48 5.81 18.38
N LEU A 202 -0.54 6.75 18.44
CA LEU A 202 -0.74 8.10 17.89
C LEU A 202 -0.92 8.07 16.38
N SER A 203 -0.14 7.26 15.67
CA SER A 203 -0.28 7.08 14.23
C SER A 203 -1.63 6.45 13.89
N LEU A 204 -2.10 5.48 14.67
CA LEU A 204 -3.40 4.83 14.48
C LEU A 204 -4.56 5.80 14.68
N ILE A 205 -4.51 6.65 15.71
CA ILE A 205 -5.52 7.69 15.95
C ILE A 205 -5.43 8.77 14.85
N GLY A 206 -4.23 9.26 14.54
CA GLY A 206 -4.01 10.29 13.52
C GLY A 206 -4.51 9.86 12.14
N ASN A 207 -4.20 8.64 11.71
CA ASN A 207 -4.68 8.09 10.45
C ASN A 207 -6.19 7.87 10.42
N LYS A 208 -6.80 7.51 11.57
CA LYS A 208 -8.25 7.27 11.65
C LYS A 208 -9.07 8.55 11.46
N PHE A 209 -8.51 9.70 11.84
CA PHE A 209 -9.21 10.99 11.82
C PHE A 209 -8.61 12.03 10.86
N ASP A 210 -7.59 11.65 10.08
CA ASP A 210 -6.82 12.57 9.22
C ASP A 210 -6.29 13.79 10.01
N LEU A 211 -5.77 13.53 11.22
CA LEU A 211 -5.29 14.56 12.13
C LEU A 211 -3.76 14.55 12.25
N GLN A 212 -3.14 15.72 12.17
CA GLN A 212 -1.78 15.93 12.63
C GLN A 212 -1.78 16.14 14.15
N LEU A 213 -1.54 15.06 14.90
CA LEU A 213 -1.47 15.12 16.36
C LEU A 213 -0.17 15.80 16.80
N ASN A 214 -0.29 16.81 17.67
CA ASN A 214 0.86 17.39 18.36
C ASN A 214 1.12 16.58 19.64
N SER A 215 2.25 15.87 19.69
CA SER A 215 2.66 15.06 20.83
C SER A 215 2.80 15.84 22.15
N GLU A 216 3.02 17.15 22.08
CA GLU A 216 3.12 18.01 23.28
C GLU A 216 1.78 18.31 23.95
N ARG A 217 0.67 18.04 23.25
CA ARG A 217 -0.69 18.36 23.71
C ARG A 217 -1.54 17.14 24.02
N ILE A 218 -0.87 16.01 24.21
CA ILE A 218 -1.51 14.75 24.53
C ILE A 218 -1.42 14.54 26.03
N SER A 219 -2.56 14.24 26.64
CA SER A 219 -2.64 13.93 28.06
C SER A 219 -3.54 12.73 28.28
N TYR A 220 -3.43 12.06 29.41
CA TYR A 220 -4.36 11.02 29.81
C TYR A 220 -4.96 11.35 31.17
N LYS A 221 -6.14 10.79 31.44
CA LYS A 221 -6.84 10.98 32.71
C LYS A 221 -6.52 9.84 33.69
N ASN A 222 -5.88 10.16 34.81
CA ASN A 222 -5.51 9.18 35.84
C ASN A 222 -6.72 8.76 36.72
N GLY A 223 -6.52 7.92 37.73
CA GLY A 223 -7.58 7.44 38.65
C GLY A 223 -8.29 8.47 39.45
N VAL A 224 -7.57 9.49 39.88
CA VAL A 224 -8.09 10.59 40.67
C VAL A 224 -8.74 11.67 39.80
N GLY A 225 -8.69 11.51 38.47
CA GLY A 225 -9.34 12.39 37.50
C GLY A 225 -8.49 13.56 37.04
N GLU A 226 -7.20 13.58 37.36
CA GLU A 226 -6.24 14.57 36.89
C GLU A 226 -5.75 14.26 35.47
N MET A 227 -5.39 15.33 34.76
CA MET A 227 -4.83 15.26 33.41
C MET A 227 -3.31 15.23 33.48
N ILE A 228 -2.71 14.11 33.09
CA ILE A 228 -1.26 13.90 33.10
C ILE A 228 -0.75 13.95 31.65
N ALA A 229 0.34 14.68 31.41
CA ALA A 229 0.93 14.75 30.07
C ALA A 229 1.44 13.38 29.62
N LEU A 230 1.26 13.06 28.35
CA LEU A 230 1.71 11.81 27.73
C LEU A 230 2.80 12.14 26.70
N ARG A 231 4.06 12.23 27.15
CA ARG A 231 5.18 12.77 26.36
C ARG A 231 6.02 11.67 25.72
N ASP A 232 6.16 10.56 26.40
CA ASP A 232 7.05 9.47 26.00
C ASP A 232 6.47 8.09 26.31
N GLU A 233 7.27 7.07 26.01
CA GLU A 233 6.88 5.67 26.20
C GLU A 233 6.79 5.29 27.69
N GLU A 234 7.52 5.99 28.56
CA GLU A 234 7.50 5.81 30.01
C GLU A 234 6.17 6.29 30.58
N ASP A 235 5.71 7.48 30.20
CA ASP A 235 4.37 7.99 30.55
C ASP A 235 3.27 7.03 30.07
N TRP A 236 3.43 6.46 28.87
CA TRP A 236 2.47 5.50 28.33
C TRP A 236 2.43 4.18 29.10
N LYS A 237 3.60 3.69 29.54
CA LYS A 237 3.66 2.51 30.43
C LYS A 237 2.95 2.78 31.75
N VAL A 238 3.11 3.98 32.34
CA VAL A 238 2.42 4.38 33.57
C VAL A 238 0.90 4.42 33.35
N ALA A 239 0.43 5.07 32.29
CA ALA A 239 -0.99 5.15 31.97
C ALA A 239 -1.65 3.76 31.82
N LYS A 240 -0.97 2.84 31.13
CA LYS A 240 -1.41 1.44 30.99
C LYS A 240 -1.46 0.71 32.34
N TRP A 241 -0.43 0.92 33.17
CA TRP A 241 -0.34 0.31 34.48
C TRP A 241 -1.45 0.81 35.41
N GLU A 242 -1.71 2.12 35.44
CA GLU A 242 -2.79 2.72 36.24
C GLU A 242 -4.16 2.20 35.82
N ALA A 243 -4.46 2.20 34.51
CA ALA A 243 -5.73 1.68 34.00
C ALA A 243 -5.97 0.22 34.43
N LYS A 244 -4.92 -0.60 34.43
CA LYS A 244 -4.97 -2.00 34.89
C LYS A 244 -5.14 -2.11 36.40
N TYR A 245 -4.38 -1.32 37.18
CA TYR A 245 -4.41 -1.37 38.65
C TYR A 245 -5.77 -0.90 39.20
N GLU A 246 -6.34 0.13 38.57
CA GLU A 246 -7.63 0.74 38.95
C GLU A 246 -8.85 0.01 38.38
N LYS A 247 -8.63 -1.10 37.64
CA LYS A 247 -9.68 -1.89 36.97
C LYS A 247 -10.56 -1.04 36.03
N LYS A 248 -9.98 -0.03 35.39
CA LYS A 248 -10.65 0.73 34.34
C LYS A 248 -10.80 -0.12 33.09
N ALA A 249 -11.82 0.16 32.29
CA ALA A 249 -12.01 -0.49 31.00
C ALA A 249 -10.88 -0.19 29.99
N GLY A 250 -10.10 0.88 30.23
CA GLY A 250 -9.13 1.38 29.29
C GLY A 250 -8.45 2.67 29.74
N VAL A 251 -7.64 3.25 28.86
CA VAL A 251 -7.02 4.58 29.05
C VAL A 251 -7.86 5.63 28.33
N GLU A 252 -8.13 6.75 29.00
CA GLU A 252 -8.77 7.93 28.38
C GLU A 252 -7.70 8.97 28.05
N VAL A 253 -7.50 9.23 26.76
CA VAL A 253 -6.51 10.15 26.20
C VAL A 253 -7.21 11.42 25.70
N HIS A 254 -6.68 12.59 26.03
CA HIS A 254 -7.18 13.88 25.60
C HIS A 254 -6.16 14.51 24.64
N LEU A 255 -6.67 14.94 23.49
CA LEU A 255 -5.92 15.49 22.38
C LEU A 255 -6.31 16.96 22.25
N ALA A 256 -5.41 17.88 22.64
CA ALA A 256 -5.63 19.32 22.65
C ALA A 256 -4.81 20.09 21.59
#